data_AF-A0A3D1V5S4-F1
#
_entry.id   AF-A0A3D1V5S4-F1
#
_cell.length_a   1.000
_cell.length_b   1.000
_cell.length_c   1.000
_cell.angle_alpha   90.00
_cell.angle_beta   90.00
_cell.angle_gamma   90.00
#
_symmetry.space_group_name_H-M   'P 1'
#
loop_
_entity.id
_entity.type
_entity.pdbx_description
1 polymer ?
#
loop_
_entity_poly.entity_id
_entity_poly.type
_entity_poly.pdbx_seq_one_letter_code
_entity_poly.pdbx_strand_id
1 'polypeptide(L)'
;MSANKEARMATSLPKRADVAPEQTWDIESIFATAADWEASFSAVSARTGELDVYQGRLGESADTLLEALVRRDALIADVWQLALYANMRVAEDATNGASLALNDRADGLFSR
;
A
#
# COMPACT_ATOMS: atom_id res chain seq x y z
N MET A 1 4.77 -9.42 -56.19
CA MET A 1 6.06 -8.90 -55.68
C MET A 1 6.00 -7.39 -55.82
N SER A 2 6.05 -6.56 -54.79
CA SER A 2 6.59 -6.75 -53.44
C SER A 2 5.82 -5.89 -52.44
N ALA A 3 5.75 -6.40 -51.21
CA ALA A 3 5.25 -5.74 -50.02
C ALA A 3 6.20 -4.64 -49.55
N ASN A 4 5.64 -3.61 -48.91
CA ASN A 4 6.32 -2.73 -47.95
C ASN A 4 5.19 -2.05 -47.14
N LYS A 5 4.64 -2.62 -46.06
CA LYS A 5 5.20 -2.82 -44.72
C LYS A 5 6.14 -1.69 -44.28
N GLU A 6 5.65 -0.45 -44.33
CA GLU A 6 6.21 0.60 -43.49
C GLU A 6 6.00 0.21 -42.02
N ALA A 7 7.13 0.02 -41.35
CA ALA A 7 7.24 -0.43 -39.99
C ALA A 7 6.52 0.54 -39.05
N ARG A 8 5.67 0.00 -38.16
CA ARG A 8 5.43 0.64 -36.86
C ARG A 8 6.78 0.73 -36.17
N MET A 9 7.41 1.90 -36.21
CA MET A 9 8.54 2.21 -35.34
C MET A 9 8.08 1.94 -33.91
N ALA A 10 8.75 1.02 -33.23
CA ALA A 10 8.49 0.76 -31.83
C ALA A 10 8.93 1.99 -31.03
N THR A 11 8.01 2.91 -30.78
CA THR A 11 8.21 3.96 -29.78
C THR A 11 8.38 3.24 -28.45
N SER A 12 9.61 3.15 -27.94
CA SER A 12 9.86 2.60 -26.61
C SER A 12 9.07 3.44 -25.62
N LEU A 13 8.26 2.80 -24.77
CA LEU A 13 7.60 3.50 -23.68
C LEU A 13 8.70 4.17 -22.83
N PRO A 14 8.54 5.47 -22.48
CA PRO A 14 9.48 6.14 -21.60
C PRO A 14 9.59 5.38 -20.29
N LYS A 15 10.79 5.34 -19.70
CA LYS A 15 10.90 4.79 -18.34
C LYS A 15 10.18 5.73 -17.40
N ARG A 16 9.73 5.21 -16.27
CA ARG A 16 9.05 6.04 -15.27
C ARG A 16 9.91 7.23 -14.82
N ALA A 17 11.22 7.03 -14.67
CA ALA A 17 12.19 8.06 -14.31
C ALA A 17 12.35 9.18 -15.37
N ASP A 18 11.86 8.98 -16.59
CA ASP A 18 11.95 9.96 -17.69
C ASP A 18 10.69 10.86 -17.75
N VAL A 19 9.68 10.63 -16.91
CA VAL A 19 8.43 11.42 -16.86
C VAL A 19 8.60 12.62 -15.94
N ALA A 20 8.13 13.78 -16.37
CA ALA A 20 8.20 15.01 -15.57
C ALA A 20 7.38 14.87 -14.27
N PRO A 21 7.88 15.30 -13.10
CA PRO A 21 7.17 15.17 -11.82
C PRO A 21 5.76 15.78 -11.80
N GLU A 22 5.53 16.85 -12.58
CA GLU A 22 4.22 17.51 -12.67
C GLU A 22 3.17 16.63 -13.38
N GLN A 23 3.62 15.58 -14.06
CA GLN A 23 2.79 14.57 -14.72
C GLN A 23 2.70 13.27 -13.91
N THR A 24 3.28 13.23 -12.71
CA THR A 24 3.22 12.09 -11.80
C THR A 24 2.26 12.35 -10.65
N TRP A 25 1.78 11.27 -10.04
CA TRP A 25 1.10 11.36 -8.75
C TRP A 25 2.13 11.71 -7.69
N ASP A 26 1.76 12.55 -6.72
CA ASP A 26 2.59 12.90 -5.56
C ASP A 26 2.46 11.79 -4.50
N ILE A 27 3.16 10.67 -4.70
CA ILE A 27 3.08 9.50 -3.81
C ILE A 27 3.77 9.78 -2.47
N GLU A 28 4.81 10.62 -2.52
CA GLU A 28 5.58 11.11 -1.38
C GLU A 28 4.72 11.91 -0.38
N SER A 29 3.53 12.37 -0.78
CA SER A 29 2.55 12.98 0.13
C SER A 29 1.99 12.02 1.18
N ILE A 30 2.09 10.70 0.97
CA ILE A 30 1.61 9.67 1.91
C ILE A 30 2.74 9.30 2.88
N PHE A 31 3.93 9.01 2.33
CA PHE A 31 5.17 8.80 3.06
C PHE A 31 6.31 9.43 2.27
N ALA A 32 7.04 10.37 2.89
CA ALA A 32 8.11 11.09 2.22
C ALA A 32 9.26 10.17 1.80
N THR A 33 9.53 9.13 2.58
CA THR A 33 10.58 8.16 2.30
C THR A 33 10.15 6.72 2.58
N ALA A 34 10.89 5.76 2.01
CA ALA A 34 10.74 4.34 2.36
C ALA A 34 11.02 4.06 3.85
N ALA A 35 11.85 4.87 4.51
CA ALA A 35 12.12 4.75 5.94
C ALA A 35 10.91 5.16 6.79
N ASP A 36 10.17 6.19 6.37
CA ASP A 36 8.94 6.60 7.05
C ASP A 36 7.86 5.52 6.94
N TRP A 37 7.73 4.91 5.75
CA TRP A 37 6.86 3.76 5.55
C TRP A 37 7.27 2.57 6.45
N GLU A 38 8.56 2.28 6.56
CA GLU A 38 9.07 1.16 7.38
C GLU A 38 8.81 1.38 8.88
N ALA A 39 8.98 2.61 9.35
CA ALA A 39 8.67 3.00 10.73
C ALA A 39 7.17 2.80 11.02
N SER A 40 6.31 3.24 10.09
CA SER A 40 4.85 3.05 10.19
C SER A 40 4.47 1.57 10.14
N PHE A 41 5.06 0.78 9.23
CA PHE A 41 4.83 -0.65 9.12
C PHE A 41 5.18 -1.38 10.43
N SER A 42 6.33 -1.03 11.02
CA SER A 42 6.78 -1.63 12.28
C SER A 42 5.83 -1.28 13.43
N ALA A 43 5.39 -0.01 13.51
CA ALA A 43 4.44 0.43 14.52
C ALA A 43 3.08 -0.27 14.39
N VAL A 44 2.53 -0.36 13.18
CA VAL A 44 1.25 -1.03 12.92
C VAL A 44 1.35 -2.54 13.16
N SER A 45 2.44 -3.18 12.72
CA SER A 45 2.68 -4.61 12.96
C SER A 45 2.70 -4.97 14.45
N ALA A 46 3.25 -4.10 15.30
CA ALA A 46 3.27 -4.33 16.75
C ALA A 46 1.88 -4.24 17.40
N ARG A 47 0.92 -3.59 16.73
CA ARG A 47 -0.43 -3.34 17.23
C ARG A 47 -1.47 -4.35 16.76
N THR A 48 -1.12 -5.28 15.86
CA THR A 48 -2.10 -6.24 15.32
C THR A 48 -2.75 -7.13 16.38
N GLY A 49 -2.05 -7.41 17.48
CA GLY A 49 -2.58 -8.15 18.62
C GLY A 49 -3.40 -7.33 19.63
N GLU A 50 -3.56 -6.01 19.44
CA GLU A 50 -4.31 -5.16 20.40
C GLU A 50 -5.78 -5.58 20.53
N LEU A 51 -6.34 -6.27 19.54
CA LEU A 51 -7.74 -6.69 19.52
C LEU A 51 -8.00 -8.02 20.26
N ASP A 52 -6.96 -8.78 20.58
CA ASP A 52 -7.08 -10.08 21.25
C ASP A 52 -7.82 -9.97 22.60
N VAL A 53 -7.68 -8.82 23.27
CA VAL A 53 -8.31 -8.52 24.56
C VAL A 53 -9.85 -8.47 24.50
N TYR A 54 -10.45 -8.38 23.30
CA TYR A 54 -11.90 -8.37 23.09
C TYR A 54 -12.47 -9.73 22.69
N GLN A 55 -11.63 -10.76 22.47
CA GLN A 55 -12.08 -12.08 22.07
C GLN A 55 -13.03 -12.68 23.13
N GLY A 56 -14.23 -13.07 22.70
CA GLY A 56 -15.28 -13.61 23.58
C GLY A 56 -16.01 -12.57 24.45
N ARG A 57 -15.63 -11.28 24.35
CA ARG A 57 -16.14 -10.20 25.21
C ARG A 57 -17.09 -9.22 24.50
N LEU A 58 -17.21 -9.31 23.18
CA LEU A 58 -18.05 -8.41 22.38
C LEU A 58 -19.54 -8.37 22.79
N GLY A 59 -20.02 -9.41 23.48
CA GLY A 59 -21.39 -9.49 24.01
C GLY A 59 -21.56 -9.00 25.45
N GLU A 60 -20.49 -8.59 26.15
CA GLU A 60 -20.54 -8.13 27.54
C GLU A 60 -21.38 -6.85 27.69
N SER A 61 -21.23 -5.90 26.74
CA SER A 61 -21.97 -4.64 26.74
C SER A 61 -21.86 -3.93 25.38
N ALA A 62 -22.71 -2.93 25.16
CA ALA A 62 -22.61 -2.04 24.00
C ALA A 62 -21.29 -1.23 24.01
N ASP A 63 -20.80 -0.86 25.19
CA ASP A 63 -19.55 -0.11 25.34
C ASP A 63 -18.35 -0.96 24.94
N THR A 64 -18.30 -2.24 25.36
CA THR A 64 -17.24 -3.19 24.96
C THR A 64 -17.21 -3.38 23.44
N LEU A 65 -18.37 -3.49 22.80
CA LEU A 65 -18.46 -3.60 21.35
C LEU A 65 -17.97 -2.33 20.65
N LEU A 66 -18.42 -1.16 21.12
CA LEU A 66 -18.03 0.12 20.54
C LEU A 66 -16.51 0.32 20.64
N GLU A 67 -15.92 0.03 21.79
CA GLU A 67 -14.47 0.14 22.00
C GLU A 67 -13.71 -0.75 21.01
N ALA A 68 -14.11 -2.03 20.88
CA ALA A 68 -13.48 -2.96 19.95
C ALA A 68 -13.57 -2.49 18.49
N LEU A 69 -14.74 -1.98 18.06
CA LEU A 69 -14.94 -1.48 16.70
C LEU A 69 -14.08 -0.25 16.41
N VAL A 70 -14.03 0.72 17.33
CA VAL A 70 -13.21 1.93 17.18
C VAL A 70 -11.72 1.56 17.09
N ARG A 71 -11.25 0.65 17.93
CA ARG A 71 -9.86 0.18 17.91
C ARG A 71 -9.52 -0.54 16.61
N ARG A 72 -10.42 -1.42 16.16
CA ARG A 72 -10.27 -2.13 14.89
C ARG A 72 -10.21 -1.15 13.71
N ASP A 73 -11.11 -0.18 13.66
CA ASP A 73 -11.19 0.75 12.54
C ASP A 73 -9.97 1.66 12.47
N ALA A 74 -9.44 2.10 13.63
CA ALA A 74 -8.19 2.84 13.69
C ALA A 74 -7.01 2.01 13.16
N LEU A 75 -6.88 0.75 13.59
CA LEU A 75 -5.83 -0.15 13.11
C LEU A 75 -5.95 -0.42 11.60
N ILE A 76 -7.17 -0.70 11.12
CA ILE A 76 -7.43 -0.95 9.69
C ILE A 76 -7.11 0.29 8.85
N ALA A 77 -7.42 1.50 9.33
CA ALA A 77 -7.09 2.74 8.63
C ALA A 77 -5.56 2.90 8.46
N ASP A 78 -4.78 2.57 9.49
CA ASP A 78 -3.32 2.63 9.42
C ASP A 78 -2.75 1.60 8.42
N VAL A 79 -3.31 0.38 8.41
CA VAL A 79 -2.95 -0.67 7.42
C VAL A 79 -3.30 -0.21 5.99
N TRP A 80 -4.46 0.42 5.79
CA TRP A 80 -4.86 0.95 4.49
C TRP A 80 -3.91 2.03 3.97
N GLN A 81 -3.39 2.90 4.84
CA GLN A 81 -2.41 3.91 4.41
C GLN A 81 -1.11 3.27 3.92
N LEU A 82 -0.62 2.22 4.60
CA LEU A 82 0.55 1.44 4.16
C LEU A 82 0.31 0.78 2.80
N ALA A 83 -0.85 0.15 2.64
CA ALA A 83 -1.26 -0.53 1.41
C ALA A 83 -1.44 0.45 0.25
N LEU A 84 -2.03 1.62 0.48
CA LEU A 84 -2.24 2.67 -0.52
C LEU A 84 -0.90 3.12 -1.11
N TYR A 85 0.07 3.46 -0.26
CA TYR A 85 1.41 3.85 -0.71
C TYR A 85 2.06 2.75 -1.55
N ALA A 86 2.01 1.50 -1.08
CA ALA A 86 2.62 0.37 -1.78
C ALA A 86 1.94 0.09 -3.14
N ASN A 87 0.61 0.11 -3.20
CA ASN A 87 -0.14 -0.05 -4.44
C ASN A 87 0.16 1.08 -5.44
N MET A 88 0.24 2.34 -4.99
CA MET A 88 0.60 3.46 -5.86
C MET A 88 2.03 3.33 -6.40
N ARG A 89 2.98 2.84 -5.58
CA ARG A 89 4.35 2.53 -6.02
C ARG A 89 4.42 1.40 -7.04
N VAL A 90 3.55 0.40 -6.94
CA VAL A 90 3.42 -0.67 -7.95
C VAL A 90 2.75 -0.15 -9.22
N ALA A 91 1.71 0.68 -9.10
CA ALA A 91 1.04 1.30 -10.25
C ALA A 91 1.95 2.26 -11.02
N GLU A 92 2.88 2.91 -10.32
CA GLU A 92 3.93 3.75 -10.88
C GLU A 92 4.91 2.96 -11.76
N ASP A 93 5.39 1.81 -11.28
CA ASP A 93 6.25 0.89 -12.03
C ASP A 93 6.07 -0.54 -11.51
N ALA A 94 5.28 -1.33 -12.23
CA ALA A 94 4.96 -2.71 -11.87
C ALA A 94 6.16 -3.67 -12.02
N THR A 95 7.29 -3.21 -12.59
CA THR A 95 8.52 -3.99 -12.69
C THR A 95 9.49 -3.73 -11.53
N ASN A 96 9.19 -2.76 -10.66
CA ASN A 96 10.01 -2.43 -9.51
C ASN A 96 9.81 -3.46 -8.38
N GLY A 97 10.80 -4.33 -8.20
CA GLY A 97 10.79 -5.36 -7.16
C GLY A 97 10.69 -4.84 -5.73
N ALA A 98 11.20 -3.62 -5.45
CA ALA A 98 11.06 -3.02 -4.12
C ALA A 98 9.61 -2.62 -3.85
N SER A 99 8.91 -2.05 -4.84
CA SER A 99 7.48 -1.72 -4.73
C SER A 99 6.63 -2.97 -4.51
N LEU A 100 6.92 -4.06 -5.24
CA LEU A 100 6.23 -5.34 -5.07
C LEU A 100 6.42 -5.89 -3.65
N ALA A 101 7.65 -5.85 -3.12
CA ALA A 101 7.92 -6.31 -1.76
C ALA A 101 7.20 -5.48 -0.68
N LEU A 102 7.07 -4.16 -0.88
CA LEU A 102 6.27 -3.31 0.02
C LEU A 102 4.79 -3.71 -0.03
N ASN A 103 4.27 -4.01 -1.22
CA ASN A 103 2.88 -4.40 -1.40
C ASN A 103 2.58 -5.74 -0.71
N ASP A 104 3.40 -6.76 -0.96
CA ASP A 104 3.23 -8.08 -0.33
C ASP A 104 3.26 -7.99 1.20
N ARG A 105 4.13 -7.13 1.75
CA ARG A 105 4.22 -6.89 3.19
C ARG A 105 2.98 -6.21 3.74
N ALA A 106 2.47 -5.18 3.06
CA ALA A 106 1.24 -4.50 3.47
C ALA A 106 0.03 -5.45 3.40
N ASP A 107 -0.09 -6.24 2.34
CA ASP A 107 -1.15 -7.24 2.19
C ASP A 107 -1.11 -8.28 3.32
N GLY A 108 0.09 -8.70 3.71
CA GLY A 108 0.29 -9.62 4.84
C GLY A 108 -0.12 -9.08 6.21
N LEU A 109 -0.41 -7.78 6.36
CA LEU A 109 -0.99 -7.22 7.59
C LEU A 109 -2.50 -7.48 7.69
N PHE A 110 -3.22 -7.56 6.57
CA PHE A 110 -4.66 -7.84 6.58
C PHE A 110 -4.98 -9.29 6.99
N SER A 111 -4.01 -10.20 6.92
CA SER A 111 -4.18 -11.62 7.24
C SER A 111 -3.73 -11.99 8.66
N ARG A 112 -3.26 -11.03 9.45
CA ARG A 112 -2.83 -11.25 10.85
C ARG A 112 -3.99 -10.97 11.79
#